data_AF-A0A4U9HCH8-F1
#
_entry.id   AF-A0A4U9HCH8-F1
#
_cell.length_a   1.000
_cell.length_b   1.000
_cell.length_c   1.000
_cell.angle_alpha   90.00
_cell.angle_beta   90.00
_cell.angle_gamma   90.00
#
_symmetry.space_group_name_H-M   'P 1'
#
loop_
_entity.id
_entity.type
_entity.pdbx_description
1 polymer ?
#
loop_
_entity_poly.entity_id
_entity_poly.type
_entity_poly.pdbx_seq_one_letter_code
_entity_poly.pdbx_strand_id
1 'polypeptide(L)'
;MVDFADGGLQQVTPLPVPLFQPMQLIKGDLAQIERQLQQFADYQGELPVWLDIEVATQDYLSDIQRRIQALADNLPVEVVLLRRSKEQRRQAIEQQDKETLNELSVDEVFERRLAQESELEEARRGRMRDMFRQTVNALQDEEPSA
;
A
#
# COMPACT_ATOMS: atom_id res chain seq x y z
N MET A 1 -19.71 30.16 -13.00
CA MET A 1 -20.41 31.45 -13.17
C MET A 1 -21.60 31.47 -12.23
N VAL A 2 -21.84 32.59 -11.57
CA VAL A 2 -22.96 32.74 -10.64
C VAL A 2 -23.68 34.04 -10.97
N ASP A 3 -24.99 33.95 -11.18
CA ASP A 3 -25.85 35.06 -11.57
C ASP A 3 -26.83 35.38 -10.43
N PHE A 4 -26.97 36.67 -10.14
CA PHE A 4 -27.88 37.21 -9.13
C PHE A 4 -28.84 38.19 -9.78
N ALA A 5 -30.11 38.14 -9.36
CA ALA A 5 -31.16 39.07 -9.79
C ALA A 5 -32.08 39.39 -8.59
N ASP A 6 -32.56 40.64 -8.52
CA ASP A 6 -33.46 41.13 -7.48
C ASP A 6 -32.98 40.87 -6.03
N GLY A 7 -31.67 40.97 -5.81
CA GLY A 7 -31.06 40.74 -4.50
C GLY A 7 -30.98 39.27 -4.08
N GLY A 8 -31.37 38.34 -4.96
CA GLY A 8 -31.33 36.89 -4.73
C GLY A 8 -30.42 36.16 -5.73
N LEU A 9 -30.01 34.95 -5.35
CA LEU A 9 -29.29 34.03 -6.22
C LEU A 9 -30.25 33.50 -7.30
N GLN A 10 -29.90 33.68 -8.57
CA GLN A 10 -30.72 33.25 -9.69
C GLN A 10 -30.21 31.93 -10.28
N GLN A 11 -28.90 31.84 -10.56
CA GLN A 11 -28.34 30.69 -11.26
C GLN A 11 -26.87 30.45 -10.90
N VAL A 12 -26.49 29.18 -10.84
CA VAL A 12 -25.10 28.74 -10.74
C VAL A 12 -24.82 27.83 -11.92
N THR A 13 -23.88 28.23 -12.78
CA THR A 13 -23.44 27.45 -13.94
C THR A 13 -21.98 27.05 -13.76
N PRO A 14 -21.68 25.75 -13.55
CA PRO A 14 -20.31 25.26 -13.54
C PRO A 14 -19.66 25.47 -14.90
N LEU A 15 -18.48 26.08 -14.93
CA LEU A 15 -17.69 26.21 -16.15
C LEU A 15 -16.57 25.17 -16.09
N PRO A 16 -16.53 24.21 -17.03
CA PRO A 16 -15.49 23.19 -17.04
C PRO A 16 -14.14 23.84 -17.36
N VAL A 17 -13.11 23.45 -16.61
CA VAL A 17 -11.72 23.88 -16.87
C VAL A 17 -11.09 22.89 -17.85
N PRO A 18 -10.46 23.36 -18.94
CA PRO A 18 -9.73 22.50 -19.86
C PRO A 18 -8.63 21.71 -19.14
N LEU A 19 -8.49 20.44 -19.50
CA LEU A 19 -7.47 19.57 -18.94
C LEU A 19 -6.13 19.88 -19.62
N PHE A 20 -5.15 20.33 -18.83
CA PHE A 20 -3.82 20.70 -19.32
C PHE A 20 -2.77 19.62 -19.07
N GLN A 21 -3.03 18.67 -18.18
CA GLN A 21 -2.14 17.54 -17.88
C GLN A 21 -2.96 16.39 -17.27
N PRO A 22 -3.02 15.21 -17.90
CA PRO A 22 -3.75 14.06 -17.36
C PRO A 22 -2.99 13.44 -16.19
N MET A 23 -3.70 13.07 -15.13
CA MET A 23 -3.16 12.42 -13.94
C MET A 23 -4.01 11.24 -13.52
N GLN A 24 -3.38 10.15 -13.10
CA GLN A 24 -4.07 8.96 -12.60
C GLN A 24 -3.33 8.28 -11.44
N LEU A 25 -4.11 7.81 -10.47
CA LEU A 25 -3.63 7.01 -9.35
C LEU A 25 -3.82 5.52 -9.67
N ILE A 26 -2.76 4.74 -9.58
CA ILE A 26 -2.75 3.29 -9.76
C ILE A 26 -2.43 2.65 -8.42
N LYS A 27 -3.18 1.61 -8.04
CA LYS A 27 -2.98 0.88 -6.79
C LYS A 27 -2.98 -0.62 -7.04
N GLY A 28 -2.17 -1.35 -6.27
CA GLY A 28 -2.25 -2.81 -6.24
C GLY A 28 -0.92 -3.50 -5.93
N ASP A 29 -0.93 -4.81 -6.09
CA ASP A 29 0.29 -5.61 -6.24
C ASP A 29 0.98 -5.32 -7.59
N LEU A 30 2.19 -5.85 -7.78
CA LEU A 30 2.96 -5.58 -8.99
C LEU A 30 2.25 -6.07 -10.28
N ALA A 31 1.57 -7.21 -10.24
CA ALA A 31 0.87 -7.76 -11.40
C ALA A 31 -0.39 -6.96 -11.74
N GLN A 32 -1.07 -6.39 -10.74
CA GLN A 32 -2.17 -5.45 -10.92
C GLN A 32 -1.69 -4.12 -11.51
N ILE A 33 -0.54 -3.61 -11.04
CA ILE A 33 0.06 -2.39 -11.57
C ILE A 33 0.47 -2.59 -13.03
N GLU A 34 1.11 -3.71 -13.37
CA GLU A 34 1.48 -4.04 -14.74
C GLU A 34 0.26 -4.06 -15.68
N ARG A 35 -0.82 -4.74 -15.27
CA ARG A 35 -2.07 -4.76 -16.05
C ARG A 35 -2.70 -3.38 -16.22
N GLN A 36 -2.62 -2.51 -15.21
CA GLN A 36 -3.12 -1.15 -15.30
C GLN A 36 -2.24 -0.27 -16.20
N LEU A 37 -0.91 -0.44 -16.14
CA LEU A 37 0.02 0.25 -17.03
C LEU A 37 -0.23 -0.10 -18.50
N GLN A 38 -0.50 -1.37 -18.82
CA GLN A 38 -0.80 -1.80 -20.19
C GLN A 38 -2.02 -1.09 -20.81
N GLN A 39 -2.95 -0.57 -20.01
CA GLN A 39 -4.11 0.19 -20.51
C GLN A 39 -3.70 1.51 -21.17
N PHE A 40 -2.51 2.02 -20.86
CA PHE A 40 -1.98 3.24 -21.47
C PHE A 40 -1.25 2.99 -22.79
N ALA A 41 -1.06 1.74 -23.22
CA ALA A 41 -0.40 1.43 -24.49
C ALA A 41 -1.13 2.05 -25.69
N ASP A 42 -2.46 2.08 -25.63
CA ASP A 42 -3.32 2.65 -26.67
C ASP A 42 -3.71 4.12 -26.40
N TYR A 43 -3.07 4.77 -25.42
CA TYR A 43 -3.40 6.16 -25.08
C TYR A 43 -2.93 7.11 -26.19
N GLN A 44 -3.87 7.87 -26.76
CA GLN A 44 -3.64 8.77 -27.90
C GLN A 44 -3.64 10.26 -27.52
N GLY A 45 -3.51 10.59 -26.24
CA GLY A 45 -3.46 11.99 -25.82
C GLY A 45 -2.13 12.65 -26.21
N GLU A 46 -2.16 13.97 -26.36
CA GLU A 46 -0.99 14.76 -26.74
C GLU A 46 0.08 14.86 -25.64
N LEU A 47 -0.31 14.63 -24.38
CA LEU A 47 0.55 14.76 -23.21
C LEU A 47 0.60 13.43 -22.45
N PRO A 48 1.76 13.06 -21.87
CA PRO A 48 1.88 11.82 -21.11
C PRO A 48 0.96 11.84 -19.89
N VAL A 49 0.45 10.68 -19.49
CA VAL A 49 -0.34 10.58 -18.25
C VAL A 49 0.59 10.52 -17.06
N TRP A 50 0.42 11.46 -16.12
CA TRP A 50 1.14 11.46 -14.86
C TRP A 50 0.57 10.42 -13.90
N LEU A 51 1.43 9.55 -13.41
CA LEU A 51 1.06 8.44 -12.54
C LEU A 51 1.56 8.64 -11.11
N ASP A 52 0.64 8.51 -10.17
CA ASP A 52 0.92 8.20 -8.77
C ASP A 52 0.67 6.70 -8.58
N ILE A 53 1.70 5.95 -8.19
CA ILE A 53 1.64 4.50 -8.05
C ILE A 53 1.78 4.14 -6.57
N GLU A 54 0.77 3.47 -6.03
CA GLU A 54 0.74 2.95 -4.67
C GLU A 54 0.82 1.42 -4.67
N VAL A 55 1.96 0.89 -4.24
CA VAL A 55 2.22 -0.56 -4.25
C VAL A 55 1.86 -1.17 -2.90
N ALA A 56 1.20 -2.33 -2.91
CA ALA A 56 0.93 -3.11 -1.72
C ALA A 56 2.22 -3.45 -0.95
N THR A 57 2.17 -3.42 0.39
CA THR A 57 3.36 -3.55 1.26
C THR A 57 4.17 -4.83 1.01
N GLN A 58 3.48 -5.95 0.76
CA GLN A 58 4.08 -7.27 0.56
C GLN A 58 4.98 -7.36 -0.69
N ASP A 59 4.68 -6.56 -1.71
CA ASP A 59 5.40 -6.54 -2.98
C ASP A 59 6.39 -5.38 -3.10
N TYR A 60 6.54 -4.59 -2.03
CA TYR A 60 7.47 -3.47 -2.02
C TYR A 60 8.91 -3.95 -1.77
N LEU A 61 9.49 -4.50 -2.81
CA LEU A 61 10.89 -4.92 -2.89
C LEU A 61 11.83 -3.71 -3.06
N SER A 62 13.11 -3.91 -2.77
CA SER A 62 14.14 -2.87 -2.92
C SER A 62 14.34 -2.41 -4.37
N ASP A 63 13.96 -3.23 -5.35
CA ASP A 63 14.11 -2.97 -6.79
C ASP A 63 12.82 -2.48 -7.47
N ILE A 64 11.74 -2.25 -6.71
CA ILE A 64 10.41 -1.90 -7.24
C ILE A 64 10.44 -0.70 -8.19
N GLN A 65 11.23 0.32 -7.86
CA GLN A 65 11.36 1.52 -8.68
C GLN A 65 11.93 1.21 -10.07
N ARG A 66 12.95 0.34 -10.14
CA ARG A 66 13.55 -0.08 -11.41
C ARG A 66 12.57 -0.90 -12.25
N ARG A 67 11.80 -1.79 -11.61
CA ARG A 67 10.82 -2.64 -12.31
C ARG A 67 9.68 -1.80 -12.90
N ILE A 68 9.13 -0.88 -12.11
CA ILE A 68 8.08 0.04 -12.57
C ILE A 68 8.57 0.94 -13.70
N GLN A 69 9.80 1.46 -13.61
CA GLN A 69 10.39 2.26 -14.67
C GLN A 69 10.49 1.46 -15.98
N ALA A 70 11.02 0.24 -15.93
CA ALA A 70 11.14 -0.62 -17.12
C ALA A 70 9.78 -0.97 -17.76
N LEU A 71 8.71 -1.07 -16.96
CA LEU A 71 7.34 -1.26 -17.48
C LEU A 71 6.78 0.01 -18.12
N ALA A 72 7.13 1.18 -17.57
CA ALA A 72 6.65 2.48 -18.04
C ALA A 72 7.43 3.04 -19.24
N ASP A 73 8.68 2.61 -19.48
CA ASP A 73 9.59 3.21 -20.46
C ASP A 73 9.05 3.26 -21.90
N ASN A 74 8.14 2.35 -22.27
CA ASN A 74 7.54 2.29 -23.62
C ASN A 74 6.07 2.75 -23.66
N LEU A 75 5.60 3.37 -22.59
CA LEU A 75 4.22 3.84 -22.46
C LEU A 75 4.19 5.37 -22.45
N PRO A 76 3.09 6.00 -22.94
CA PRO A 76 2.91 7.45 -22.90
C PRO A 76 2.52 7.93 -21.49
N VAL A 77 3.32 7.56 -20.50
CA VAL A 77 3.09 7.84 -19.08
C VAL A 77 4.37 8.32 -18.41
N GLU A 78 4.21 9.09 -17.35
CA GLU A 78 5.31 9.56 -16.52
C GLU A 78 5.02 9.25 -15.05
N VAL A 79 5.89 8.49 -14.40
CA VAL A 79 5.73 8.14 -12.98
C VAL A 79 6.24 9.29 -12.12
N VAL A 80 5.32 10.07 -11.56
CA VAL A 80 5.64 11.26 -10.74
C VAL A 80 5.85 10.87 -9.27
N LEU A 81 5.11 9.86 -8.79
CA LEU A 81 5.21 9.39 -7.41
C LEU A 81 5.10 7.86 -7.35
N LEU A 82 5.98 7.23 -6.57
CA LEU A 82 5.91 5.82 -6.22
C LEU A 82 5.97 5.69 -4.70
N ARG A 83 4.98 5.02 -4.12
CA ARG A 83 4.86 4.90 -2.66
C ARG A 83 4.32 3.54 -2.22
N ARG A 84 4.66 3.19 -0.97
CA ARG A 84 4.05 2.05 -0.27
C ARG A 84 2.62 2.39 0.12
N SER A 85 1.71 1.43 -0.03
CA SER A 85 0.38 1.55 0.54
C SER A 85 0.45 1.65 2.06
N LYS A 86 -0.35 2.56 2.61
CA LYS A 86 -0.50 2.75 4.07
C LYS A 86 -1.71 2.01 4.62
N GLU A 87 -2.48 1.29 3.80
CA GLU A 87 -3.70 0.60 4.21
C GLU A 87 -3.44 -0.39 5.35
N GLN A 88 -2.37 -1.20 5.25
CA GLN A 88 -1.94 -2.10 6.33
C GLN A 88 -1.54 -1.35 7.61
N ARG A 89 -0.89 -0.18 7.50
CA ARG A 89 -0.53 0.63 8.68
C ARG A 89 -1.79 1.17 9.36
N ARG A 90 -2.81 1.58 8.59
CA ARG A 90 -4.07 2.07 9.14
C ARG A 90 -4.85 0.96 9.84
N GLN A 91 -4.92 -0.23 9.24
CA GLN A 91 -5.50 -1.42 9.89
C GLN A 91 -4.72 -1.84 11.15
N ALA A 92 -3.39 -1.76 11.13
CA ALA A 92 -2.58 -2.05 12.31
C ALA A 92 -2.78 -1.02 13.43
N ILE A 93 -2.96 0.26 13.09
CA ILE A 93 -3.28 1.33 14.07
C ILE A 93 -4.67 1.11 14.67
N GLU A 94 -5.68 0.80 13.85
CA GLU A 94 -7.04 0.47 14.34
C GLU A 94 -7.06 -0.79 15.23
N GLN A 95 -6.12 -1.73 15.03
CA GLN A 95 -5.91 -2.86 15.94
C GLN A 95 -5.14 -2.47 17.20
N GLN A 96 -4.16 -1.56 17.12
CA GLN A 96 -3.42 -1.03 18.27
C GLN A 96 -4.28 -0.16 19.20
N ASP A 97 -5.30 0.53 18.68
CA ASP A 97 -6.26 1.27 19.52
C ASP A 97 -7.05 0.37 20.49
N LYS A 98 -6.95 -0.96 20.36
CA LYS A 98 -7.58 -1.92 21.27
C LYS A 98 -6.65 -2.48 22.34
N GLU A 99 -5.33 -2.54 22.12
CA GLU A 99 -4.35 -3.10 23.06
C GLU A 99 -2.93 -2.54 22.78
N THR A 100 -2.19 -2.14 23.82
CA THR A 100 -0.82 -1.62 23.68
C THR A 100 0.23 -2.74 23.72
N LEU A 101 1.38 -2.59 23.04
CA LEU A 101 2.46 -3.61 23.02
C LEU A 101 3.01 -3.96 24.41
N ASN A 102 2.89 -3.05 25.38
CA ASN A 102 3.30 -3.30 26.77
C ASN A 102 2.38 -4.31 27.49
N GLU A 103 1.20 -4.59 26.94
CA GLU A 103 0.20 -5.51 27.50
C GLU A 103 0.27 -6.90 26.84
N LEU A 104 1.17 -7.10 25.86
CA LEU A 104 1.31 -8.35 25.11
C LEU A 104 2.61 -9.07 25.47
N SER A 105 2.49 -10.36 25.77
CA SER A 105 3.63 -11.27 25.87
C SER A 105 4.29 -11.48 24.50
N VAL A 106 5.56 -11.88 24.54
CA VAL A 106 6.35 -12.21 23.34
C VAL A 106 5.67 -13.32 22.52
N ASP A 107 5.04 -14.30 23.18
CA ASP A 107 4.24 -15.35 22.55
C ASP A 107 2.99 -14.79 21.85
N GLU A 108 2.25 -13.87 22.48
CA GLU A 108 1.05 -13.27 21.88
C GLU A 108 1.37 -12.41 20.66
N VAL A 109 2.50 -11.69 20.69
CA VAL A 109 2.99 -10.95 19.51
C VAL A 109 3.33 -11.90 18.37
N PHE A 110 3.98 -13.02 18.66
CA PHE A 110 4.33 -14.03 17.66
C PHE A 110 3.09 -14.70 17.05
N GLU A 111 2.12 -15.12 17.87
CA GLU A 111 0.87 -15.73 17.38
C GLU A 111 0.07 -14.75 16.50
N ARG A 112 -0.01 -13.47 16.88
CA ARG A 112 -0.69 -12.44 16.07
C ARG A 112 0.02 -12.23 14.73
N ARG A 113 1.34 -12.28 14.69
CA ARG A 113 2.11 -12.24 13.44
C ARG A 113 1.90 -13.48 12.60
N LEU A 114 1.94 -14.66 13.21
CA LEU A 114 1.71 -15.93 12.52
C LEU A 114 0.29 -16.02 11.94
N ALA A 115 -0.70 -15.41 12.60
CA ALA A 115 -2.09 -15.35 12.13
C ALA A 115 -2.30 -14.43 10.92
N GLN A 116 -1.43 -13.44 10.68
CA GLN A 116 -1.48 -12.56 9.50
C GLN A 116 -1.00 -13.27 8.22
N GLU A 117 -0.28 -14.38 8.36
CA GLU A 117 0.26 -15.18 7.25
C GLU A 117 -0.77 -16.24 6.80
N SER A 118 -1.74 -15.84 5.96
CA SER A 118 -2.87 -16.67 5.53
C SER A 118 -2.50 -17.83 4.59
N GLU A 119 -1.34 -17.78 3.94
CA GLU A 119 -0.88 -18.79 2.96
C GLU A 119 -0.07 -19.95 3.58
N LEU A 120 0.18 -19.94 4.90
CA LEU A 120 0.94 -20.97 5.57
C LEU A 120 0.08 -22.20 5.92
N GLU A 121 0.53 -23.39 5.50
CA GLU A 121 -0.02 -24.67 5.96
C GLU A 121 0.12 -24.83 7.49
N GLU A 122 -0.87 -25.44 8.12
CA GLU A 122 -0.91 -25.60 9.58
C GLU A 122 0.28 -26.41 10.13
N ALA A 123 0.77 -27.39 9.37
CA ALA A 123 1.98 -28.13 9.72
C ALA A 123 3.23 -27.22 9.78
N ARG A 124 3.31 -26.22 8.91
CA ARG A 124 4.40 -25.24 8.90
C ARG A 124 4.25 -24.24 10.04
N ARG A 125 3.02 -23.82 10.35
CA ARG A 125 2.72 -22.98 11.52
C ARG A 125 3.11 -23.65 12.83
N GLY A 126 2.77 -24.94 12.99
CA GLY A 126 3.18 -25.73 14.16
C GLY A 126 4.70 -25.74 14.36
N ARG A 127 5.47 -26.04 13.31
CA ARG A 127 6.94 -26.00 13.38
C ARG A 127 7.50 -24.63 13.75
N MET A 128 6.92 -23.56 13.23
CA MET A 128 7.33 -22.19 13.56
C MET A 128 7.10 -21.86 15.04
N ARG A 129 5.96 -22.29 15.61
CA ARG A 129 5.68 -22.15 17.05
C ARG A 129 6.71 -22.87 17.91
N ASP A 130 7.05 -24.10 17.54
CA ASP A 130 8.01 -24.91 18.30
C ASP A 130 9.43 -24.30 18.26
N MET A 131 9.90 -23.88 17.08
CA MET A 131 11.20 -23.21 16.93
C MET A 131 11.24 -21.88 17.68
N PHE A 132 10.16 -21.11 17.65
CA PHE A 132 10.07 -19.84 18.36
C PHE A 132 10.20 -20.05 19.87
N ARG A 133 9.41 -20.98 20.43
CA ARG A 133 9.48 -21.34 21.86
C ARG A 133 10.87 -21.81 22.27
N GLN A 134 11.50 -22.66 21.47
CA GLN A 134 12.87 -23.13 21.74
C GLN A 134 13.87 -21.96 21.77
N THR A 135 13.74 -21.00 20.84
CA THR A 135 14.63 -19.84 20.76
C THR A 135 14.42 -18.89 21.94
N VAL A 136 13.16 -18.62 22.30
CA VAL A 136 12.82 -17.77 23.45
C VAL A 136 13.33 -18.38 24.75
N ASN A 137 13.11 -19.69 24.95
CA ASN A 137 13.62 -20.38 26.13
C ASN A 137 15.16 -20.36 26.17
N ALA A 138 15.83 -20.61 25.05
CA ALA A 138 17.29 -20.55 25.00
C ALA A 138 17.85 -19.16 25.36
N LEU A 139 17.21 -18.08 24.89
CA LEU A 139 17.60 -16.71 25.23
C LEU A 139 17.34 -16.37 26.69
N GLN A 140 16.24 -16.88 27.27
CA GLN A 140 15.93 -16.72 28.69
C GLN A 140 16.88 -17.51 29.59
N ASP A 141 17.34 -18.68 29.14
CA ASP A 141 18.33 -19.50 29.85
C ASP A 141 19.77 -18.93 29.72
N GLU A 142 20.06 -18.16 28.65
CA GLU A 142 21.34 -17.47 28.42
C GLU A 142 21.47 -16.10 29.12
N GLU A 143 20.42 -15.60 29.79
CA GLU A 143 20.51 -14.44 30.69
C GLU A 143 20.69 -14.90 32.16
N PRO A 144 21.92 -15.20 32.64
CA PRO A 144 22.18 -15.31 34.06
C PRO A 144 22.11 -13.91 34.68
N SER A 145 21.20 -13.77 35.65
CA SER A 145 21.14 -12.76 36.71
C SER A 145 22.30 -11.73 36.72
N ALA A 146 21.99 -10.49 36.36
CA ALA A 146 22.74 -9.31 36.80
C ALA A 146 22.02 -8.64 37.98
#